data_AF-A0A3M7FVB6-F1
#
_entry.id   AF-A0A3M7FVB6-F1
#
_cell.length_a   1.000
_cell.length_b   1.000
_cell.length_c   1.000
_cell.angle_alpha   90.00
_cell.angle_beta   90.00
_cell.angle_gamma   90.00
#
_symmetry.space_group_name_H-M   'P 1'
#
loop_
_entity.id
_entity.type
_entity.pdbx_description
1 polymer ?
#
loop_
_entity_poly.entity_id
_entity_poly.type
_entity_poly.pdbx_seq_one_letter_code
_entity_poly.pdbx_strand_id
1 'polypeptide(L)'
;MPSPAIGIPDRTNGQADGLNRTVSNSYNDLATSPNASFQSPPGSFGGRLAASAKSLKPFHTQDIKVLLLENVNKTGQDILKKQGYQIEILKSSLPENELIEKIQDVHVIGIRSKTQLTANVLKHAKNLIVIGCFCIGTNQVDLKYAAENGIAVFNSPFSNSRSVAEQMIGEIISLARQIGDRNNELHQGVWNKVSAGCWEVRGKTLGIVGYGHVGSQLSVLAEAMGMRVIYYDVVNLMSLGTSNQVPSLDALLQQADFVTLHVPELPETINMISTKQFEQMKNGSYLLNASRGTVVDIPALIKASQAGKLAGAALDVYPNEPAGNGPKFTNELNTWTEELRNLKNIILTPHIGGSTEEAQAAIGIEVADALVNYVNFGTTAGAVNMPEVTLRSLTIEEPNHVRVIYIHKNIPGVLRRVNEILGDHNVDKQMTDSRGDVAYLMADISNVNISEIQQLYQSLEDLGSRIRTRVLY
;
A
#
# COMPACT_ATOMS: atom_id res chain seq x y z
N MET A 1 4.80 -66.75 -25.68
CA MET A 1 6.00 -67.55 -26.01
C MET A 1 7.02 -66.62 -26.69
N PRO A 2 8.03 -66.10 -25.97
CA PRO A 2 9.03 -65.20 -26.54
C PRO A 2 10.42 -65.85 -26.68
N SER A 3 11.19 -65.49 -27.71
CA SER A 3 12.68 -65.52 -27.72
C SER A 3 13.25 -65.03 -29.05
N PRO A 4 14.55 -64.63 -29.14
CA PRO A 4 15.49 -64.29 -28.08
C PRO A 4 16.22 -62.94 -28.30
N ALA A 5 17.01 -62.60 -27.28
CA ALA A 5 17.85 -61.42 -27.15
C ALA A 5 19.02 -61.34 -28.16
N ILE A 6 19.41 -60.11 -28.49
CA ILE A 6 20.72 -59.80 -29.09
C ILE A 6 21.48 -58.93 -28.08
N GLY A 7 22.69 -59.39 -27.76
CA GLY A 7 23.54 -58.88 -26.69
C GLY A 7 24.20 -57.53 -26.94
N ILE A 8 24.59 -56.92 -25.83
CA ILE A 8 25.36 -55.69 -25.71
C ILE A 8 26.85 -56.02 -25.90
N PRO A 9 27.62 -55.24 -26.69
CA PRO A 9 29.06 -55.16 -26.51
C PRO A 9 29.39 -54.06 -25.50
N ASP A 10 30.15 -54.49 -24.50
CA ASP A 10 30.80 -53.69 -23.47
C ASP A 10 31.82 -52.72 -24.10
N ARG A 11 31.69 -51.42 -23.82
CA ARG A 11 32.78 -50.45 -24.00
C ARG A 11 32.89 -49.57 -22.77
N THR A 12 33.99 -49.83 -22.10
CA THR A 12 34.60 -49.15 -20.98
C THR A 12 34.88 -47.66 -21.21
N ASN A 13 34.78 -46.94 -20.09
CA ASN A 13 35.45 -45.68 -19.71
C ASN A 13 35.13 -44.38 -20.47
N GLY A 14 34.38 -43.50 -19.79
CA GLY A 14 34.42 -42.05 -20.02
C GLY A 14 33.37 -41.25 -19.27
N GLN A 15 33.72 -40.81 -18.05
CA GLN A 15 33.14 -39.67 -17.30
C GLN A 15 31.66 -39.76 -16.85
N ALA A 16 31.48 -39.93 -15.53
CA ALA A 16 30.20 -39.83 -14.85
C ALA A 16 29.79 -38.37 -14.66
N ASP A 17 28.89 -37.87 -15.50
CA ASP A 17 28.09 -36.68 -15.21
C ASP A 17 26.82 -37.10 -14.46
N GLY A 18 26.78 -36.80 -13.16
CA GLY A 18 25.65 -37.08 -12.28
C GLY A 18 24.49 -36.11 -12.52
N LEU A 19 23.57 -36.46 -13.41
CA LEU A 19 22.24 -35.84 -13.47
C LEU A 19 21.32 -36.49 -12.40
N ASN A 20 21.48 -36.06 -11.14
CA ASN A 20 20.47 -36.29 -10.12
C ASN A 20 19.23 -35.46 -10.47
N ARG A 21 18.17 -36.12 -10.94
CA ARG A 21 16.81 -35.56 -10.96
C ARG A 21 16.35 -35.38 -9.53
N THR A 22 16.53 -34.18 -8.98
CA THR A 22 15.92 -33.79 -7.71
C THR A 22 14.44 -33.53 -7.95
N VAL A 23 13.60 -34.49 -7.56
CA VAL A 23 12.16 -34.23 -7.39
C VAL A 23 12.04 -33.32 -6.18
N SER A 24 11.53 -32.11 -6.37
CA SER A 24 11.34 -31.12 -5.32
C SER A 24 10.32 -31.62 -4.29
N ASN A 25 10.80 -32.19 -3.19
CA ASN A 25 10.01 -32.46 -1.99
C ASN A 25 9.77 -31.14 -1.23
N SER A 26 8.83 -30.33 -1.69
CA SER A 26 8.42 -29.08 -1.02
C SER A 26 7.37 -29.31 0.09
N TYR A 27 7.51 -30.39 0.86
CA TYR A 27 6.60 -30.71 1.97
C TYR A 27 7.23 -30.56 3.36
N ASN A 28 8.49 -30.14 3.47
CA ASN A 28 9.22 -30.09 4.75
C ASN A 28 9.35 -28.70 5.40
N ASP A 29 8.90 -27.62 4.76
CA ASP A 29 8.97 -26.26 5.33
C ASP A 29 7.59 -25.70 5.65
N LEU A 30 6.81 -26.44 6.46
CA LEU A 30 5.69 -25.85 7.18
C LEU A 30 6.28 -24.94 8.28
N ALA A 31 5.90 -23.66 8.28
CA ALA A 31 6.39 -22.66 9.23
C ALA A 31 6.33 -23.18 10.68
N THR A 32 7.50 -23.38 11.29
CA THR A 32 7.64 -23.90 12.66
C THR A 32 7.55 -22.82 13.73
N SER A 33 7.31 -21.55 13.33
CA SER A 33 7.23 -20.40 14.21
C SER A 33 6.26 -19.34 13.66
N PRO A 34 5.49 -18.63 14.52
CA PRO A 34 4.64 -17.51 14.12
C PRO A 34 5.41 -16.35 13.44
N ASN A 35 6.72 -16.28 13.63
CA ASN A 35 7.57 -15.22 13.08
C ASN A 35 8.24 -15.59 11.74
N ALA A 36 8.01 -16.81 11.23
CA ALA A 36 8.57 -17.26 9.96
C ALA A 36 7.53 -17.12 8.86
N SER A 37 7.60 -16.04 8.08
CA SER A 37 6.70 -15.82 6.94
C SER A 37 7.20 -16.56 5.70
N PHE A 38 6.32 -17.36 5.08
CA PHE A 38 6.56 -17.96 3.78
C PHE A 38 6.29 -16.91 2.70
N GLN A 39 7.34 -16.35 2.11
CA GLN A 39 7.19 -15.56 0.89
C GLN A 39 7.12 -16.53 -0.29
N SER A 40 6.10 -16.37 -1.14
CA SER A 40 6.12 -17.04 -2.44
C SER A 40 7.36 -16.59 -3.21
N PRO A 41 8.10 -17.51 -3.86
CA PRO A 41 9.18 -17.11 -4.76
C PRO A 41 8.62 -16.12 -5.79
N PRO A 42 9.38 -15.08 -6.21
CA PRO A 42 8.97 -14.26 -7.34
C PRO A 42 8.71 -15.18 -8.53
N GLY A 43 7.55 -15.01 -9.16
CA GLY A 43 7.06 -15.89 -10.23
C GLY A 43 8.13 -16.10 -11.31
N SER A 44 8.33 -17.37 -11.68
CA SER A 44 9.23 -17.82 -12.73
C SER A 44 8.68 -17.49 -14.12
N PHE A 45 8.43 -16.21 -14.41
CA PHE A 45 8.46 -15.76 -15.79
C PHE A 45 9.93 -15.59 -16.18
N GLY A 46 10.44 -16.53 -16.97
CA GLY A 46 11.74 -16.42 -17.64
C GLY A 46 11.74 -15.21 -18.58
N GLY A 47 11.94 -14.02 -18.03
CA GLY A 47 12.35 -12.86 -18.78
C GLY A 47 13.76 -13.09 -19.31
N ARG A 48 14.01 -12.70 -20.56
CA ARG A 48 15.38 -12.55 -21.10
C ARG A 48 16.25 -11.93 -20.01
N LEU A 49 17.48 -12.43 -19.83
CA LEU A 49 18.50 -11.81 -18.98
C LEU A 49 18.48 -10.30 -19.24
N ALA A 50 17.89 -9.54 -18.30
CA ALA A 50 17.86 -8.10 -18.41
C ALA A 50 19.31 -7.65 -18.34
N ALA A 51 19.77 -6.90 -19.36
CA ALA A 51 21.05 -6.24 -19.29
C ALA A 51 21.14 -5.47 -17.96
N SER A 52 22.28 -5.59 -17.28
CA SER A 52 22.45 -4.99 -15.95
C SER A 52 22.16 -3.49 -16.01
N ALA A 53 21.19 -3.04 -15.22
CA ALA A 53 20.80 -1.64 -15.17
C ALA A 53 21.96 -0.78 -14.62
N LYS A 54 22.23 0.34 -15.29
CA LYS A 54 23.24 1.31 -14.89
C LYS A 54 22.73 2.04 -13.64
N SER A 55 23.52 2.04 -12.57
CA SER A 55 23.25 2.90 -11.41
C SER A 55 23.58 4.35 -11.78
N LEU A 56 22.57 5.20 -11.91
CA LEU A 56 22.75 6.59 -12.29
C LEU A 56 22.99 7.45 -11.05
N LYS A 57 23.90 8.40 -11.16
CA LYS A 57 24.20 9.35 -10.09
C LYS A 57 23.71 10.75 -10.45
N PRO A 58 23.20 11.54 -9.50
CA PRO A 58 22.87 12.95 -9.76
C PRO A 58 24.14 13.76 -10.04
N PHE A 59 24.12 14.62 -11.05
CA PHE A 59 25.26 15.47 -11.45
C PHE A 59 25.78 16.40 -10.34
N HIS A 60 24.92 16.91 -9.44
CA HIS A 60 25.29 17.87 -8.39
C HIS A 60 25.27 17.31 -6.95
N THR A 61 24.89 16.04 -6.74
CA THR A 61 24.67 15.51 -5.39
C THR A 61 25.69 14.41 -5.09
N GLN A 62 26.73 14.75 -4.34
CA GLN A 62 27.78 13.78 -4.00
C GLN A 62 27.33 12.76 -2.95
N ASP A 63 26.43 13.14 -2.03
CA ASP A 63 25.89 12.23 -1.01
C ASP A 63 24.38 12.44 -0.77
N ILE A 64 23.60 11.37 -0.96
CA ILE A 64 22.16 11.37 -0.66
C ILE A 64 21.98 11.14 0.84
N LYS A 65 21.42 12.14 1.53
CA LYS A 65 21.04 12.07 2.94
C LYS A 65 19.59 11.62 3.08
N VAL A 66 19.38 10.54 3.84
CA VAL A 66 18.09 9.93 4.12
C VAL A 66 17.77 10.07 5.61
N LEU A 67 16.63 10.64 5.94
CA LEU A 67 16.11 10.70 7.32
C LEU A 67 14.91 9.77 7.44
N LEU A 68 14.99 8.74 8.29
CA LEU A 68 13.88 7.83 8.57
C LEU A 68 13.37 8.07 10.00
N LEU A 69 12.10 8.40 10.14
CA LEU A 69 11.44 8.68 11.42
C LEU A 69 10.49 7.55 11.82
N GLU A 70 10.10 7.52 13.10
CA GLU A 70 9.05 6.61 13.61
C GLU A 70 9.36 5.11 13.47
N ASN A 71 10.64 4.75 13.49
CA ASN A 71 11.12 3.37 13.45
C ASN A 71 10.57 2.57 12.25
N VAL A 72 10.80 3.07 11.03
CA VAL A 72 10.53 2.35 9.77
C VAL A 72 11.08 0.92 9.84
N ASN A 73 10.37 -0.04 9.26
CA ASN A 73 10.76 -1.45 9.29
C ASN A 73 12.19 -1.69 8.77
N LYS A 74 12.90 -2.64 9.40
CA LYS A 74 14.31 -2.96 9.11
C LYS A 74 14.55 -3.32 7.64
N THR A 75 13.61 -4.02 6.99
CA THR A 75 13.74 -4.42 5.59
C THR A 75 13.86 -3.20 4.67
N GLY A 76 13.04 -2.17 4.87
CA GLY A 76 13.13 -0.91 4.12
C GLY A 76 14.42 -0.15 4.42
N GLN A 77 14.87 -0.14 5.67
CA GLN A 77 16.18 0.44 6.03
C GLN A 77 17.33 -0.26 5.30
N ASP A 78 17.30 -1.60 5.24
CA ASP A 78 18.37 -2.39 4.64
C ASP A 78 18.41 -2.22 3.10
N ILE A 79 17.26 -2.06 2.44
CA ILE A 79 17.18 -1.71 1.01
C ILE A 79 17.87 -0.36 0.75
N LEU A 80 17.55 0.66 1.54
CA LEU A 80 18.15 1.99 1.39
C LEU A 80 19.65 1.98 1.72
N LYS A 81 20.08 1.25 2.75
CA LYS A 81 21.51 1.10 3.10
C LYS A 81 22.32 0.46 1.99
N LYS A 82 21.75 -0.53 1.29
CA LYS A 82 22.41 -1.20 0.15
C LYS A 82 22.70 -0.26 -1.03
N GLN A 83 22.01 0.87 -1.13
CA GLN A 83 22.30 1.90 -2.15
C GLN A 83 23.50 2.79 -1.81
N GLY A 84 24.04 2.69 -0.58
CA GLY A 84 25.16 3.54 -0.12
C GLY A 84 24.74 4.94 0.32
N TYR A 85 23.47 5.17 0.63
CA TYR A 85 22.99 6.46 1.14
C TYR A 85 23.45 6.73 2.58
N GLN A 86 23.54 8.00 2.97
CA GLN A 86 23.78 8.43 4.34
C GLN A 86 22.46 8.41 5.11
N ILE A 87 22.22 7.39 5.93
CA ILE A 87 20.93 7.19 6.59
C ILE A 87 21.00 7.50 8.07
N GLU A 88 20.16 8.44 8.51
CA GLU A 88 19.85 8.68 9.92
C GLU A 88 18.49 8.06 10.25
N ILE A 89 18.41 7.30 11.35
CA ILE A 89 17.18 6.61 11.77
C ILE A 89 16.82 7.04 13.18
N LEU A 90 15.61 7.56 13.34
CA LEU A 90 15.03 7.94 14.63
C LEU A 90 13.81 7.09 14.96
N LYS A 91 13.71 6.70 16.24
CA LYS A 91 12.64 5.82 16.70
C LYS A 91 11.29 6.53 16.85
N SER A 92 11.31 7.82 17.11
CA SER A 92 10.11 8.64 17.34
C SER A 92 9.88 9.61 16.18
N SER A 93 8.70 10.21 16.16
CA SER A 93 8.50 11.48 15.46
C SER A 93 9.26 12.60 16.18
N LEU A 94 9.44 13.72 15.49
CA LEU A 94 10.06 14.91 16.03
C LEU A 94 9.02 16.02 16.22
N PRO A 95 9.16 16.88 17.23
CA PRO A 95 8.46 18.16 17.28
C PRO A 95 8.78 19.01 16.06
N GLU A 96 7.86 19.91 15.69
CA GLU A 96 7.97 20.72 14.46
C GLU A 96 9.29 21.50 14.37
N ASN A 97 9.72 22.15 15.45
CA ASN A 97 10.96 22.94 15.46
C ASN A 97 12.21 22.10 15.19
N GLU A 98 12.32 20.93 15.83
CA GLU A 98 13.45 20.00 15.62
C GLU A 98 13.41 19.39 14.21
N LEU A 99 12.20 19.12 13.70
CA LEU A 99 12.01 18.64 12.34
C LEU A 99 12.47 19.68 11.30
N ILE A 100 12.13 20.95 11.51
CA ILE A 100 12.56 22.07 10.66
C ILE A 100 14.09 22.19 10.62
N GLU A 101 14.77 21.97 11.75
CA GLU A 101 16.25 21.99 11.79
C GLU A 101 16.84 20.81 11.02
N LYS A 102 16.33 19.59 11.27
CA LYS A 102 16.88 18.37 10.65
C LYS A 102 16.61 18.26 9.15
N ILE A 103 15.47 18.75 8.67
CA ILE A 103 15.06 18.54 7.27
C ILE A 103 15.84 19.38 6.26
N GLN A 104 16.60 20.39 6.69
CA GLN A 104 17.24 21.38 5.80
C GLN A 104 18.18 20.75 4.76
N ASP A 105 18.95 19.75 5.18
CA ASP A 105 19.97 19.10 4.35
C ASP A 105 19.55 17.70 3.85
N VAL A 106 18.30 17.30 4.12
CA VAL A 106 17.79 15.96 3.79
C VAL A 106 17.30 15.92 2.34
N HIS A 107 17.64 14.84 1.63
CA HIS A 107 17.22 14.61 0.25
C HIS A 107 15.99 13.68 0.18
N VAL A 108 15.94 12.71 1.10
CA VAL A 108 14.89 11.70 1.20
C VAL A 108 14.42 11.65 2.63
N ILE A 109 13.11 11.79 2.88
CA ILE A 109 12.54 11.59 4.20
C ILE A 109 11.54 10.45 4.19
N GLY A 110 11.67 9.52 5.14
CA GLY A 110 10.73 8.44 5.40
C GLY A 110 9.99 8.68 6.70
N ILE A 111 8.66 8.70 6.66
CA ILE A 111 7.81 8.95 7.84
C ILE A 111 6.72 7.88 7.97
N ARG A 112 6.02 7.86 9.10
CA ARG A 112 4.78 7.10 9.27
C ARG A 112 3.64 8.07 9.58
N SER A 113 2.72 7.71 10.47
CA SER A 113 1.47 8.43 10.68
C SER A 113 1.56 9.63 11.63
N LYS A 114 2.62 9.76 12.45
CA LYS A 114 2.70 10.82 13.48
C LYS A 114 3.39 12.09 12.99
N THR A 115 4.41 11.96 12.14
CA THR A 115 5.16 13.13 11.65
C THR A 115 4.31 13.96 10.71
N GLN A 116 4.20 15.27 10.99
CA GLN A 116 3.45 16.21 10.16
C GLN A 116 4.40 16.99 9.24
N LEU A 117 4.28 16.78 7.93
CA LEU A 117 5.02 17.51 6.89
C LEU A 117 4.12 18.58 6.25
N THR A 118 3.87 19.63 7.02
CA THR A 118 3.09 20.80 6.57
C THR A 118 3.92 21.67 5.62
N ALA A 119 3.27 22.58 4.89
CA ALA A 119 3.95 23.62 4.11
C ALA A 119 4.99 24.41 4.95
N ASN A 120 4.72 24.64 6.23
CA ASN A 120 5.64 25.34 7.14
C ASN A 120 6.94 24.55 7.37
N VAL A 121 6.88 23.22 7.43
CA VAL A 121 8.06 22.37 7.55
C VAL A 121 8.77 22.27 6.21
N LEU A 122 8.02 21.98 5.14
CA LEU A 122 8.57 21.72 3.81
C LEU A 122 9.28 22.93 3.20
N LYS A 123 8.92 24.16 3.55
CA LYS A 123 9.64 25.37 3.09
C LYS A 123 11.10 25.44 3.53
N HIS A 124 11.46 24.74 4.60
CA HIS A 124 12.83 24.69 5.11
C HIS A 124 13.65 23.55 4.49
N ALA A 125 12.99 22.63 3.78
CA ALA A 125 13.60 21.44 3.18
C ALA A 125 14.23 21.75 1.81
N LYS A 126 15.41 22.39 1.81
CA LYS A 126 16.05 22.93 0.59
C LYS A 126 16.42 21.86 -0.43
N ASN A 127 16.86 20.70 0.05
CA ASN A 127 17.40 19.62 -0.80
C ASN A 127 16.41 18.46 -0.98
N LEU A 128 15.23 18.51 -0.35
CA LEU A 128 14.30 17.39 -0.32
C LEU A 128 13.72 17.15 -1.70
N ILE A 129 13.91 15.94 -2.22
CA ILE A 129 13.42 15.53 -3.55
C ILE A 129 12.26 14.54 -3.47
N VAL A 130 12.14 13.79 -2.37
CA VAL A 130 11.12 12.75 -2.21
C VAL A 130 10.77 12.48 -0.74
N ILE A 131 9.50 12.15 -0.52
CA ILE A 131 8.93 11.73 0.76
C ILE A 131 8.38 10.31 0.60
N GLY A 132 8.77 9.40 1.50
CA GLY A 132 8.20 8.07 1.63
C GLY A 132 7.29 7.99 2.85
N CYS A 133 5.99 7.83 2.62
CA CYS A 133 5.04 7.50 3.67
C CYS A 133 5.06 5.98 3.86
N PHE A 134 5.74 5.49 4.88
CA PHE A 134 5.76 4.07 5.29
C PHE A 134 4.46 3.68 6.01
N CYS A 135 3.34 4.02 5.37
CA CYS A 135 1.96 3.74 5.76
C CYS A 135 1.04 3.90 4.54
N ILE A 136 -0.23 3.53 4.71
CA ILE A 136 -1.23 3.61 3.64
C ILE A 136 -1.65 5.06 3.41
N GLY A 137 -2.00 5.77 4.49
CA GLY A 137 -2.46 7.16 4.43
C GLY A 137 -1.32 8.16 4.24
N THR A 138 -1.66 9.31 3.65
CA THR A 138 -0.72 10.43 3.41
C THR A 138 -1.27 11.76 3.94
N ASN A 139 -2.27 11.73 4.82
CA ASN A 139 -2.95 12.91 5.37
C ASN A 139 -2.01 13.86 6.13
N GLN A 140 -0.92 13.30 6.67
CA GLN A 140 0.11 14.00 7.40
C GLN A 140 1.11 14.76 6.52
N VAL A 141 0.95 14.72 5.19
CA VAL A 141 1.82 15.42 4.22
C VAL A 141 0.99 16.40 3.41
N ASP A 142 1.48 17.65 3.30
CA ASP A 142 0.91 18.62 2.36
C ASP A 142 1.30 18.26 0.92
N LEU A 143 0.50 17.40 0.30
CA LEU A 143 0.75 16.86 -1.05
C LEU A 143 0.82 17.97 -2.11
N LYS A 144 0.01 19.03 -1.95
CA LYS A 144 -0.05 20.15 -2.89
C LYS A 144 1.25 20.97 -2.81
N TYR A 145 1.65 21.38 -1.61
CA TYR A 145 2.91 22.10 -1.42
C TYR A 145 4.11 21.27 -1.90
N ALA A 146 4.11 19.96 -1.60
CA ALA A 146 5.15 19.05 -2.07
C ALA A 146 5.24 19.02 -3.60
N ALA A 147 4.11 18.88 -4.31
CA ALA A 147 4.08 18.85 -5.77
C ALA A 147 4.55 20.17 -6.39
N GLU A 148 4.08 21.31 -5.88
CA GLU A 148 4.47 22.66 -6.35
C GLU A 148 5.97 22.95 -6.20
N ASN A 149 6.64 22.25 -5.28
CA ASN A 149 8.09 22.35 -5.05
C ASN A 149 8.88 21.17 -5.67
N GLY A 150 8.24 20.34 -6.49
CA GLY A 150 8.88 19.22 -7.18
C GLY A 150 9.36 18.10 -6.24
N ILE A 151 8.62 17.88 -5.15
CA ILE A 151 8.87 16.83 -4.14
C ILE A 151 7.84 15.72 -4.37
N ALA A 152 8.30 14.55 -4.79
CA ALA A 152 7.42 13.41 -5.00
C ALA A 152 7.07 12.74 -3.66
N VAL A 153 5.85 12.23 -3.53
CA VAL A 153 5.39 11.52 -2.34
C VAL A 153 4.95 10.11 -2.76
N PHE A 154 5.50 9.10 -2.10
CA PHE A 154 5.13 7.69 -2.29
C PHE A 154 4.52 7.13 -1.00
N ASN A 155 3.60 6.19 -1.14
CA ASN A 155 3.02 5.43 -0.05
C ASN A 155 2.99 3.93 -0.39
N SER A 156 2.35 3.13 0.45
CA SER A 156 2.17 1.70 0.21
C SER A 156 0.68 1.34 0.37
N PRO A 157 -0.14 1.56 -0.68
CA PRO A 157 -1.58 1.51 -0.57
C PRO A 157 -2.16 0.08 -0.43
N PHE A 158 -1.40 -0.95 -0.82
CA PHE A 158 -1.93 -2.32 -0.94
C PHE A 158 -1.29 -3.35 -0.01
N SER A 159 -0.16 -3.02 0.64
CA SER A 159 0.63 -3.97 1.44
C SER A 159 -0.09 -4.52 2.68
N ASN A 160 -1.20 -3.92 3.11
CA ASN A 160 -1.99 -4.39 4.25
C ASN A 160 -3.22 -5.24 3.86
N SER A 161 -3.46 -5.47 2.57
CA SER A 161 -4.72 -6.07 2.10
C SER A 161 -4.98 -7.43 2.73
N ARG A 162 -3.92 -8.23 2.89
CA ARG A 162 -4.00 -9.57 3.46
C ARG A 162 -4.36 -9.53 4.95
N SER A 163 -3.69 -8.66 5.71
CA SER A 163 -3.92 -8.50 7.16
C SER A 163 -5.37 -8.12 7.46
N VAL A 164 -5.92 -7.17 6.68
CA VAL A 164 -7.33 -6.75 6.84
C VAL A 164 -8.27 -7.91 6.51
N ALA A 165 -8.02 -8.64 5.42
CA ALA A 165 -8.85 -9.77 5.03
C ALA A 165 -8.86 -10.89 6.09
N GLU A 166 -7.70 -11.21 6.69
CA GLU A 166 -7.61 -12.19 7.77
C GLU A 166 -8.33 -11.73 9.04
N GLN A 167 -8.16 -10.46 9.42
CA GLN A 167 -8.88 -9.87 10.56
C GLN A 167 -10.40 -9.97 10.37
N MET A 168 -10.92 -9.63 9.19
CA MET A 168 -12.36 -9.72 8.90
C MET A 168 -12.89 -11.15 9.04
N ILE A 169 -12.15 -12.16 8.58
CA ILE A 169 -12.55 -13.57 8.77
C ILE A 169 -12.60 -13.93 10.26
N GLY A 170 -11.58 -13.53 11.03
CA GLY A 170 -11.55 -13.75 12.48
C GLY A 170 -12.73 -13.08 13.20
N GLU A 171 -13.05 -11.84 12.82
CA GLU A 171 -14.18 -11.08 13.36
C GLU A 171 -15.54 -11.67 12.97
N ILE A 172 -15.72 -12.11 11.71
CA ILE A 172 -16.92 -12.81 11.25
C ILE A 172 -17.19 -14.04 12.12
N ILE A 173 -16.18 -14.89 12.33
CA ILE A 173 -16.31 -16.10 13.16
C ILE A 173 -16.60 -15.73 14.62
N SER A 174 -15.91 -14.71 15.14
CA SER A 174 -16.04 -14.26 16.53
C SER A 174 -17.43 -13.70 16.81
N LEU A 175 -17.97 -12.87 15.91
CA LEU A 175 -19.32 -12.32 15.99
C LEU A 175 -20.40 -13.39 15.86
N ALA A 176 -20.23 -14.32 14.91
CA ALA A 176 -21.16 -15.43 14.69
C ALA A 176 -21.30 -16.32 15.94
N ARG A 177 -20.24 -16.39 16.76
CA ARG A 177 -20.13 -17.25 17.94
C ARG A 177 -20.15 -16.49 19.27
N GLN A 178 -20.30 -15.16 19.22
CA GLN A 178 -20.27 -14.25 20.37
C GLN A 178 -19.03 -14.39 21.25
N ILE A 179 -17.86 -14.71 20.66
CA ILE A 179 -16.65 -15.09 21.41
C ILE A 179 -16.22 -13.98 22.38
N GLY A 180 -16.27 -12.72 21.95
CA GLY A 180 -15.89 -11.58 22.79
C GLY A 180 -16.71 -11.49 24.08
N ASP A 181 -18.04 -11.56 23.97
CA ASP A 181 -18.94 -11.52 25.12
C ASP A 181 -18.71 -12.72 26.05
N ARG A 182 -18.62 -13.94 25.51
CA ARG A 182 -18.39 -15.17 26.31
C ARG A 182 -17.05 -15.14 27.02
N ASN A 183 -16.03 -14.60 26.37
CA ASN A 183 -14.72 -14.41 26.97
C ASN A 183 -14.80 -13.43 28.14
N ASN A 184 -15.44 -12.28 27.95
CA ASN A 184 -15.59 -11.26 29.00
C ASN A 184 -16.40 -11.78 30.20
N GLU A 185 -17.46 -12.55 29.98
CA GLU A 185 -18.23 -13.22 31.03
C GLU A 185 -17.33 -14.14 31.89
N LEU A 186 -16.51 -14.99 31.26
CA LEU A 186 -15.61 -15.90 31.98
C LEU A 186 -14.52 -15.16 32.77
N HIS A 187 -13.96 -14.08 32.23
CA HIS A 187 -13.02 -13.23 32.98
C HIS A 187 -13.64 -12.59 34.23
N GLN A 188 -14.98 -12.47 34.27
CA GLN A 188 -15.74 -12.00 35.42
C GLN A 188 -16.26 -13.14 36.30
N GLY A 189 -15.88 -14.39 36.03
CA GLY A 189 -16.33 -15.57 36.76
C GLY A 189 -17.75 -16.03 36.41
N VAL A 190 -18.35 -15.50 35.35
CA VAL A 190 -19.70 -15.85 34.89
C VAL A 190 -19.61 -16.98 33.87
N TRP A 191 -20.23 -18.13 34.19
CA TRP A 191 -20.33 -19.27 33.27
C TRP A 191 -21.67 -19.27 32.54
N ASN A 192 -21.67 -18.92 31.24
CA ASN A 192 -22.88 -18.81 30.43
C ASN A 192 -22.81 -19.68 29.16
N LYS A 193 -23.15 -20.97 29.30
CA LYS A 193 -23.11 -21.94 28.21
C LYS A 193 -24.43 -21.96 27.43
N VAL A 194 -24.48 -21.26 26.30
CA VAL A 194 -25.67 -21.16 25.44
C VAL A 194 -25.33 -21.37 23.96
N SER A 195 -26.26 -21.95 23.20
CA SER A 195 -26.17 -22.10 21.74
C SER A 195 -27.09 -21.15 20.97
N ALA A 196 -28.08 -20.55 21.64
CA ALA A 196 -29.02 -19.64 21.02
C ALA A 196 -28.29 -18.40 20.48
N GLY A 197 -28.54 -18.04 19.22
CA GLY A 197 -27.90 -16.90 18.56
C GLY A 197 -26.43 -17.12 18.17
N CYS A 198 -25.95 -18.37 18.19
CA CYS A 198 -24.61 -18.75 17.75
C CYS A 198 -24.69 -19.58 16.46
N TRP A 199 -23.86 -19.25 15.47
CA TRP A 199 -23.94 -19.83 14.13
C TRP A 199 -22.60 -20.35 13.62
N GLU A 200 -22.64 -21.42 12.82
CA GLU A 200 -21.57 -21.70 11.86
C GLU A 200 -21.63 -20.69 10.70
N VAL A 201 -20.46 -20.22 10.26
CA VAL A 201 -20.32 -19.32 9.10
C VAL A 201 -20.55 -20.05 7.78
N ARG A 202 -20.32 -21.36 7.74
CA ARG A 202 -20.60 -22.20 6.56
C ARG A 202 -22.07 -22.08 6.14
N GLY A 203 -22.27 -21.90 4.83
CA GLY A 203 -23.59 -21.71 4.22
C GLY A 203 -24.22 -20.33 4.43
N LYS A 204 -23.57 -19.42 5.19
CA LYS A 204 -24.00 -18.03 5.32
C LYS A 204 -23.55 -17.20 4.12
N THR A 205 -24.25 -16.11 3.86
CA THR A 205 -23.93 -15.19 2.78
C THR A 205 -23.10 -14.02 3.32
N LEU A 206 -21.89 -13.85 2.79
CA LEU A 206 -21.07 -12.65 2.97
C LEU A 206 -21.35 -11.67 1.82
N GLY A 207 -21.80 -10.47 2.17
CA GLY A 207 -21.95 -9.34 1.27
C GLY A 207 -20.77 -8.39 1.40
N ILE A 208 -20.01 -8.21 0.33
CA ILE A 208 -18.83 -7.33 0.27
C ILE A 208 -19.21 -6.03 -0.46
N VAL A 209 -19.09 -4.89 0.21
CA VAL A 209 -19.27 -3.56 -0.41
C VAL A 209 -17.89 -2.99 -0.73
N GLY A 210 -17.57 -2.86 -2.02
CA GLY A 210 -16.23 -2.55 -2.53
C GLY A 210 -15.41 -3.82 -2.79
N TYR A 211 -15.24 -4.19 -4.06
CA TYR A 211 -14.58 -5.44 -4.48
C TYR A 211 -13.17 -5.20 -5.03
N GLY A 212 -12.42 -4.30 -4.37
CA GLY A 212 -11.02 -4.02 -4.67
C GLY A 212 -10.03 -5.04 -4.09
N HIS A 213 -8.83 -4.58 -3.75
CA HIS A 213 -7.74 -5.43 -3.23
C HIS A 213 -8.14 -6.24 -1.97
N VAL A 214 -8.73 -5.59 -0.96
CA VAL A 214 -9.15 -6.28 0.27
C VAL A 214 -10.37 -7.16 0.03
N GLY A 215 -11.40 -6.64 -0.64
CA GLY A 215 -12.67 -7.35 -0.86
C GLY A 215 -12.48 -8.64 -1.68
N SER A 216 -11.66 -8.59 -2.73
CA SER A 216 -11.34 -9.77 -3.54
C SER A 216 -10.56 -10.83 -2.75
N GLN A 217 -9.55 -10.45 -1.97
CA GLN A 217 -8.83 -11.40 -1.10
C GLN A 217 -9.73 -12.01 -0.02
N LEU A 218 -10.59 -11.19 0.59
CA LEU A 218 -11.56 -11.65 1.59
C LEU A 218 -12.55 -12.66 0.99
N SER A 219 -12.99 -12.45 -0.26
CA SER A 219 -13.90 -13.38 -0.92
C SER A 219 -13.33 -14.79 -1.05
N VAL A 220 -12.05 -14.91 -1.41
CA VAL A 220 -11.37 -16.20 -1.53
C VAL A 220 -11.31 -16.91 -0.18
N LEU A 221 -11.00 -16.18 0.89
CA LEU A 221 -10.97 -16.73 2.25
C LEU A 221 -12.35 -17.17 2.75
N ALA A 222 -13.38 -16.36 2.48
CA ALA A 222 -14.75 -16.65 2.88
C ALA A 222 -15.30 -17.88 2.14
N GLU A 223 -15.02 -18.02 0.84
CA GLU A 223 -15.38 -19.21 0.07
C GLU A 223 -14.67 -20.46 0.58
N ALA A 224 -13.39 -20.36 0.95
CA ALA A 224 -12.65 -21.47 1.57
C ALA A 224 -13.26 -21.93 2.90
N MET A 225 -13.96 -21.03 3.62
CA MET A 225 -14.73 -21.33 4.83
C MET A 225 -16.16 -21.83 4.54
N GLY A 226 -16.52 -22.00 3.27
CA GLY A 226 -17.83 -22.48 2.83
C GLY A 226 -18.94 -21.42 2.90
N MET A 227 -18.60 -20.14 2.91
CA MET A 227 -19.58 -19.05 2.78
C MET A 227 -19.96 -18.85 1.31
N ARG A 228 -21.18 -18.37 1.07
CA ARG A 228 -21.57 -17.82 -0.23
C ARG A 228 -21.16 -16.35 -0.29
N VAL A 229 -20.42 -15.95 -1.31
CA VAL A 229 -19.97 -14.55 -1.44
C VAL A 229 -20.76 -13.82 -2.53
N ILE A 230 -21.30 -12.67 -2.17
CA ILE A 230 -21.84 -11.68 -3.11
C ILE A 230 -21.13 -10.35 -2.89
N TYR A 231 -21.00 -9.53 -3.93
CA TYR A 231 -20.39 -8.22 -3.80
C TYR A 231 -21.10 -7.15 -4.60
N TYR A 232 -21.00 -5.91 -4.12
CA TYR A 232 -21.43 -4.73 -4.83
C TYR A 232 -20.24 -3.80 -5.01
N ASP A 233 -20.04 -3.36 -6.24
CA ASP A 233 -19.07 -2.33 -6.60
C ASP A 233 -19.71 -1.43 -7.67
N VAL A 234 -19.31 -0.16 -7.71
CA VAL A 234 -19.78 0.81 -8.69
C VAL A 234 -19.24 0.51 -10.09
N VAL A 235 -18.13 -0.23 -10.16
CA VAL A 235 -17.54 -0.74 -11.41
C VAL A 235 -17.93 -2.20 -11.61
N ASN A 236 -18.13 -2.61 -12.86
CA ASN A 236 -18.28 -4.03 -13.17
C ASN A 236 -16.90 -4.71 -13.08
N LEU A 237 -16.75 -5.63 -12.13
CA LEU A 237 -15.47 -6.29 -11.82
C LEU A 237 -15.60 -7.79 -12.05
N MET A 238 -14.51 -8.41 -12.50
CA MET A 238 -14.46 -9.86 -12.67
C MET A 238 -14.44 -10.55 -11.30
N SER A 239 -15.36 -11.49 -11.09
CA SER A 239 -15.44 -12.29 -9.89
C SER A 239 -14.27 -13.26 -9.76
N LEU A 240 -13.80 -13.49 -8.54
CA LEU A 240 -12.91 -14.61 -8.21
C LEU A 240 -13.72 -15.78 -7.66
N GLY A 241 -13.35 -17.00 -8.04
CA GLY A 241 -14.00 -18.22 -7.54
C GLY A 241 -15.49 -18.27 -7.90
N THR A 242 -16.33 -18.38 -6.89
CA THR A 242 -17.79 -18.48 -7.02
C THR A 242 -18.53 -17.21 -6.59
N SER A 243 -17.79 -16.14 -6.30
CA SER A 243 -18.35 -14.85 -5.90
C SER A 243 -19.18 -14.23 -7.04
N ASN A 244 -20.22 -13.48 -6.69
CA ASN A 244 -21.11 -12.90 -7.70
C ASN A 244 -21.36 -11.41 -7.43
N GLN A 245 -21.20 -10.59 -8.47
CA GLN A 245 -21.62 -9.19 -8.40
C GLN A 245 -23.14 -9.09 -8.37
N VAL A 246 -23.68 -8.27 -7.47
CA VAL A 246 -25.11 -7.92 -7.44
C VAL A 246 -25.31 -6.50 -7.98
N PRO A 247 -26.48 -6.21 -8.59
CA PRO A 247 -26.67 -4.98 -9.36
C PRO A 247 -26.82 -3.72 -8.50
N SER A 248 -27.06 -3.85 -7.19
CA SER A 248 -27.23 -2.71 -6.29
C SER A 248 -26.83 -3.05 -4.85
N LEU A 249 -26.52 -2.00 -4.08
CA LEU A 249 -26.28 -2.11 -2.64
C LEU A 249 -27.51 -2.71 -1.92
N ASP A 250 -28.72 -2.25 -2.24
CA ASP A 250 -29.96 -2.76 -1.65
C ASP A 250 -30.12 -4.27 -1.86
N ALA A 251 -29.78 -4.78 -3.06
CA ALA A 251 -29.82 -6.22 -3.35
C ALA A 251 -28.80 -7.01 -2.53
N LEU A 252 -27.64 -6.42 -2.22
CA LEU A 252 -26.64 -7.01 -1.33
C LEU A 252 -27.15 -7.09 0.10
N LEU A 253 -27.64 -5.96 0.65
CA LEU A 253 -28.07 -5.84 2.04
C LEU A 253 -29.23 -6.78 2.38
N GLN A 254 -30.16 -6.98 1.44
CA GLN A 254 -31.30 -7.89 1.62
C GLN A 254 -30.92 -9.38 1.64
N GLN A 255 -29.78 -9.75 1.05
CA GLN A 255 -29.35 -11.14 0.93
C GLN A 255 -28.27 -11.56 1.95
N ALA A 256 -27.42 -10.61 2.36
CA ALA A 256 -26.25 -10.88 3.18
C ALA A 256 -26.58 -11.13 4.66
N ASP A 257 -25.97 -12.17 5.23
CA ASP A 257 -25.96 -12.41 6.68
C ASP A 257 -24.88 -11.56 7.36
N PHE A 258 -23.74 -11.41 6.69
CA PHE A 258 -22.63 -10.55 7.10
C PHE A 258 -22.39 -9.53 6.00
N VAL A 259 -22.34 -8.23 6.35
CA VAL A 259 -21.98 -7.16 5.42
C VAL A 259 -20.63 -6.59 5.85
N THR A 260 -19.68 -6.51 4.93
CA THR A 260 -18.34 -5.94 5.17
C THR A 260 -18.05 -4.81 4.20
N LEU A 261 -17.40 -3.75 4.68
CA LEU A 261 -17.16 -2.53 3.93
C LEU A 261 -15.67 -2.38 3.61
N HIS A 262 -15.36 -2.18 2.32
CA HIS A 262 -14.00 -2.02 1.76
C HIS A 262 -13.97 -0.93 0.70
N VAL A 263 -14.51 0.25 1.03
CA VAL A 263 -14.62 1.41 0.14
C VAL A 263 -13.65 2.53 0.53
N PRO A 264 -13.21 3.38 -0.42
CA PRO A 264 -12.47 4.58 -0.10
C PRO A 264 -13.35 5.63 0.59
N GLU A 265 -12.72 6.66 1.15
CA GLU A 265 -13.43 7.83 1.68
C GLU A 265 -13.65 8.83 0.54
N LEU A 266 -14.89 8.98 0.13
CA LEU A 266 -15.36 9.85 -0.93
C LEU A 266 -16.66 10.52 -0.49
N PRO A 267 -17.05 11.68 -1.06
CA PRO A 267 -18.33 12.31 -0.76
C PRO A 267 -19.53 11.35 -0.85
N GLU A 268 -19.48 10.40 -1.78
CA GLU A 268 -20.53 9.41 -2.03
C GLU A 268 -20.53 8.24 -1.04
N THR A 269 -19.43 7.99 -0.33
CA THR A 269 -19.31 6.88 0.63
C THR A 269 -19.50 7.31 2.08
N ILE A 270 -19.45 8.62 2.37
CA ILE A 270 -19.71 9.16 3.70
C ILE A 270 -21.14 8.83 4.14
N ASN A 271 -21.28 8.17 5.29
CA ASN A 271 -22.54 7.69 5.87
C ASN A 271 -23.41 6.88 4.90
N MET A 272 -22.79 6.18 3.93
CA MET A 272 -23.53 5.37 2.96
C MET A 272 -24.29 4.22 3.64
N ILE A 273 -23.83 3.76 4.81
CA ILE A 273 -24.56 2.85 5.69
C ILE A 273 -25.16 3.67 6.85
N SER A 274 -26.44 4.00 6.73
CA SER A 274 -27.21 4.75 7.72
C SER A 274 -28.52 4.03 8.05
N THR A 275 -29.45 4.70 8.75
CA THR A 275 -30.76 4.15 9.15
C THR A 275 -31.47 3.41 8.02
N LYS A 276 -31.54 4.00 6.81
CA LYS A 276 -32.21 3.37 5.65
C LYS A 276 -31.55 2.04 5.26
N GLN A 277 -30.23 1.99 5.23
CA GLN A 277 -29.49 0.77 4.87
C GLN A 277 -29.62 -0.29 5.97
N PHE A 278 -29.58 0.10 7.24
CA PHE A 278 -29.83 -0.82 8.34
C PHE A 278 -31.21 -1.46 8.26
N GLU A 279 -32.25 -0.70 7.89
CA GLU A 279 -33.61 -1.24 7.69
C GLU A 279 -33.67 -2.30 6.57
N GLN A 280 -32.87 -2.14 5.51
CA GLN A 280 -32.79 -3.06 4.38
C GLN A 280 -31.99 -4.35 4.68
N MET A 281 -31.09 -4.31 5.66
CA MET A 281 -30.34 -5.49 6.08
C MET A 281 -31.27 -6.58 6.63
N LYS A 282 -30.86 -7.85 6.58
CA LYS A 282 -31.61 -8.94 7.21
C LYS A 282 -31.71 -8.74 8.72
N ASN A 283 -32.84 -9.12 9.33
CA ASN A 283 -32.95 -9.12 10.79
C ASN A 283 -31.96 -10.13 11.39
N GLY A 284 -31.16 -9.70 12.36
CA GLY A 284 -30.11 -10.52 12.96
C GLY A 284 -28.84 -10.67 12.10
N SER A 285 -28.63 -9.76 11.14
CA SER A 285 -27.39 -9.68 10.36
C SER A 285 -26.26 -8.97 11.12
N TYR A 286 -25.06 -8.99 10.54
CA TYR A 286 -23.85 -8.41 11.12
C TYR A 286 -23.24 -7.37 10.18
N LEU A 287 -22.65 -6.31 10.75
CA LEU A 287 -21.88 -5.31 9.98
C LEU A 287 -20.41 -5.31 10.41
N LEU A 288 -19.50 -5.27 9.45
CA LEU A 288 -18.07 -5.09 9.67
C LEU A 288 -17.54 -3.88 8.90
N ASN A 289 -16.71 -3.06 9.54
CA ASN A 289 -16.03 -1.95 8.90
C ASN A 289 -14.57 -1.83 9.35
N ALA A 290 -13.66 -2.18 8.45
CA ALA A 290 -12.22 -1.89 8.56
C ALA A 290 -11.71 -1.10 7.34
N SER A 291 -12.58 -0.25 6.77
CA SER A 291 -12.25 0.59 5.61
C SER A 291 -11.96 2.03 6.02
N ARG A 292 -13.01 2.83 6.23
CA ARG A 292 -12.95 4.24 6.60
C ARG A 292 -14.00 4.55 7.66
N GLY A 293 -13.62 5.36 8.65
CA GLY A 293 -14.45 5.68 9.81
C GLY A 293 -15.72 6.47 9.48
N THR A 294 -15.73 7.16 8.34
CA THR A 294 -16.83 8.00 7.87
C THR A 294 -17.91 7.24 7.09
N VAL A 295 -17.72 5.95 6.80
CA VAL A 295 -18.63 5.18 5.91
C VAL A 295 -19.93 4.79 6.61
N VAL A 296 -19.88 4.63 7.94
CA VAL A 296 -21.02 4.18 8.76
C VAL A 296 -21.47 5.30 9.69
N ASP A 297 -22.77 5.58 9.68
CA ASP A 297 -23.39 6.41 10.71
C ASP A 297 -23.46 5.62 12.03
N ILE A 298 -22.52 5.89 12.93
CA ILE A 298 -22.37 5.16 14.20
C ILE A 298 -23.60 5.33 15.12
N PRO A 299 -24.18 6.53 15.31
CA PRO A 299 -25.47 6.67 15.98
C PRO A 299 -26.58 5.79 15.40
N ALA A 300 -26.68 5.66 14.06
CA ALA A 300 -27.67 4.77 13.45
C ALA A 300 -27.35 3.29 13.71
N LEU A 301 -26.07 2.90 13.72
CA LEU A 301 -25.63 1.54 14.07
C LEU A 301 -26.01 1.18 15.51
N ILE A 302 -25.80 2.09 16.47
CA ILE A 302 -26.19 1.91 17.87
C ILE A 302 -27.68 1.64 17.99
N LYS A 303 -28.51 2.48 17.34
CA LYS A 303 -29.97 2.30 17.32
C LYS A 303 -30.38 0.96 16.71
N ALA A 304 -29.76 0.56 15.60
CA ALA A 304 -30.04 -0.71 14.93
C ALA A 304 -29.66 -1.92 15.81
N SER A 305 -28.53 -1.84 16.53
CA SER A 305 -28.09 -2.88 17.46
C SER A 305 -29.02 -2.98 18.68
N GLN A 306 -29.37 -1.85 19.31
CA GLN A 306 -30.30 -1.80 20.45
C GLN A 306 -31.71 -2.31 20.08
N ALA A 307 -32.16 -2.05 18.84
CA ALA A 307 -33.43 -2.55 18.32
C ALA A 307 -33.39 -4.05 17.94
N GLY A 308 -32.23 -4.72 18.05
CA GLY A 308 -32.06 -6.13 17.65
C GLY A 308 -32.09 -6.35 16.14
N LYS A 309 -32.00 -5.28 15.32
CA LYS A 309 -31.90 -5.37 13.87
C LYS A 309 -30.58 -6.02 13.46
N LEU A 310 -29.50 -5.61 14.13
CA LEU A 310 -28.17 -6.23 14.02
C LEU A 310 -27.92 -7.18 15.20
N ALA A 311 -27.39 -8.36 14.90
CA ALA A 311 -26.96 -9.33 15.92
C ALA A 311 -25.55 -9.04 16.47
N GLY A 312 -24.78 -8.18 15.79
CA GLY A 312 -23.44 -7.75 16.22
C GLY A 312 -22.76 -6.89 15.17
N ALA A 313 -21.63 -6.28 15.53
CA ALA A 313 -20.82 -5.50 14.60
C ALA A 313 -19.33 -5.54 14.97
N ALA A 314 -18.45 -5.37 13.97
CA ALA A 314 -17.02 -5.15 14.19
C ALA A 314 -16.57 -3.85 13.53
N LEU A 315 -15.88 -2.99 14.29
CA LEU A 315 -15.41 -1.69 13.84
C LEU A 315 -13.93 -1.54 14.17
N ASP A 316 -13.11 -1.32 13.16
CA ASP A 316 -11.68 -1.01 13.31
C ASP A 316 -11.39 0.49 13.16
N VAL A 317 -12.30 1.23 12.51
CA VAL A 317 -12.11 2.64 12.14
C VAL A 317 -13.28 3.50 12.60
N TYR A 318 -12.99 4.76 12.93
CA TYR A 318 -13.98 5.68 13.54
C TYR A 318 -13.93 7.08 12.93
N PRO A 319 -15.02 7.87 12.96
CA PRO A 319 -15.03 9.25 12.44
C PRO A 319 -13.94 10.14 13.03
N ASN A 320 -13.74 10.08 14.36
CA ASN A 320 -12.61 10.70 15.03
C ASN A 320 -11.86 9.64 15.84
N GLU A 321 -10.52 9.64 15.71
CA GLU A 321 -9.64 8.67 16.35
C GLU A 321 -8.66 9.34 17.32
N PRO A 322 -8.24 8.67 18.41
CA PRO A 322 -7.27 9.23 19.32
C PRO A 322 -5.92 9.50 18.63
N ALA A 323 -5.30 10.66 18.90
CA ALA A 323 -3.97 11.00 18.38
C ALA A 323 -2.81 10.13 18.93
N GLY A 324 -3.08 9.23 19.86
CA GLY A 324 -2.09 8.32 20.39
C GLY A 324 -2.65 7.35 21.43
N ASN A 325 -1.85 6.37 21.81
CA ASN A 325 -2.23 5.29 22.71
C ASN A 325 -2.59 5.82 24.11
N GLY A 326 -3.48 5.08 24.79
CA GLY A 326 -3.93 5.39 26.14
C GLY A 326 -5.47 5.40 26.24
N PRO A 327 -6.01 5.71 27.42
CA PRO A 327 -7.45 5.70 27.69
C PRO A 327 -8.16 6.94 27.11
N LYS A 328 -8.10 7.11 25.78
CA LYS A 328 -8.57 8.31 25.06
C LYS A 328 -9.83 8.09 24.21
N PHE A 329 -10.32 6.87 24.11
CA PHE A 329 -11.56 6.55 23.40
C PHE A 329 -12.76 6.80 24.33
N THR A 330 -13.16 8.08 24.43
CA THR A 330 -14.18 8.60 25.37
C THR A 330 -15.22 9.47 24.64
N ASN A 331 -16.26 9.89 25.37
CA ASN A 331 -17.30 10.78 24.84
C ASN A 331 -16.80 12.17 24.44
N GLU A 332 -15.61 12.57 24.91
CA GLU A 332 -14.95 13.82 24.48
C GLU A 332 -14.48 13.73 23.02
N LEU A 333 -14.09 12.53 22.57
CA LEU A 333 -13.63 12.30 21.20
C LEU A 333 -14.81 12.09 20.24
N ASN A 334 -15.77 11.25 20.62
CA ASN A 334 -17.02 11.07 19.89
C ASN A 334 -18.18 10.93 20.89
N THR A 335 -19.25 11.71 20.73
CA THR A 335 -20.36 11.80 21.70
C THR A 335 -21.11 10.49 21.97
N TRP A 336 -20.97 9.50 21.09
CA TRP A 336 -21.63 8.19 21.14
C TRP A 336 -20.73 7.05 21.67
N THR A 337 -19.50 7.37 22.11
CA THR A 337 -18.48 6.35 22.42
C THR A 337 -18.88 5.40 23.53
N GLU A 338 -19.46 5.89 24.62
CA GLU A 338 -19.88 5.05 25.73
C GLU A 338 -21.06 4.14 25.36
N GLU A 339 -22.02 4.64 24.60
CA GLU A 339 -23.14 3.84 24.10
C GLU A 339 -22.65 2.70 23.21
N LEU A 340 -21.71 2.99 22.30
CA LEU A 340 -21.10 1.99 21.43
C LEU A 340 -20.37 0.90 22.24
N ARG A 341 -19.55 1.30 23.22
CA ARG A 341 -18.79 0.38 24.08
C ARG A 341 -19.67 -0.53 24.93
N ASN A 342 -20.88 -0.09 25.24
CA ASN A 342 -21.81 -0.85 26.08
C ASN A 342 -22.73 -1.79 25.27
N LEU A 343 -22.62 -1.81 23.93
CA LEU A 343 -23.34 -2.77 23.11
C LEU A 343 -22.83 -4.19 23.36
N LYS A 344 -23.72 -5.16 23.21
CA LYS A 344 -23.38 -6.59 23.24
C LYS A 344 -22.94 -7.04 21.84
N ASN A 345 -22.08 -8.06 21.80
CA ASN A 345 -21.57 -8.66 20.58
C ASN A 345 -20.99 -7.63 19.60
N ILE A 346 -20.22 -6.68 20.15
CA ILE A 346 -19.48 -5.69 19.39
C ILE A 346 -17.98 -5.92 19.55
N ILE A 347 -17.25 -5.88 18.44
CA ILE A 347 -15.79 -5.94 18.42
C ILE A 347 -15.28 -4.55 18.03
N LEU A 348 -14.50 -3.93 18.92
CA LEU A 348 -13.91 -2.62 18.71
C LEU A 348 -12.40 -2.78 18.69
N THR A 349 -11.79 -2.52 17.54
CA THR A 349 -10.35 -2.59 17.33
C THR A 349 -9.79 -1.18 17.07
N PRO A 350 -8.57 -0.86 17.54
CA PRO A 350 -8.05 0.51 17.50
C PRO A 350 -7.27 0.79 16.20
N HIS A 351 -7.93 0.66 15.04
CA HIS A 351 -7.36 0.90 13.71
C HIS A 351 -6.11 0.04 13.44
N ILE A 352 -6.24 -1.26 13.67
CA ILE A 352 -5.18 -2.25 13.53
C ILE A 352 -5.37 -3.20 12.35
N GLY A 353 -6.36 -2.98 11.50
CA GLY A 353 -6.63 -3.73 10.27
C GLY A 353 -5.39 -4.12 9.48
N GLY A 354 -4.49 -3.15 9.29
CA GLY A 354 -3.23 -3.34 8.57
C GLY A 354 -1.97 -3.45 9.43
N SER A 355 -2.11 -3.54 10.75
CA SER A 355 -1.01 -3.40 11.70
C SER A 355 -0.40 -4.76 12.07
N THR A 356 0.23 -5.42 11.10
CA THR A 356 0.98 -6.68 11.30
C THR A 356 2.45 -6.53 10.92
N GLU A 357 3.32 -7.41 11.43
CA GLU A 357 4.75 -7.39 11.11
C GLU A 357 5.00 -7.64 9.61
N GLU A 358 4.22 -8.54 8.99
CA GLU A 358 4.27 -8.83 7.56
C GLU A 358 3.89 -7.59 6.74
N ALA A 359 2.83 -6.88 7.14
CA ALA A 359 2.43 -5.65 6.47
C ALA A 359 3.49 -4.56 6.63
N GLN A 360 4.10 -4.42 7.83
CA GLN A 360 5.21 -3.48 8.03
C GLN A 360 6.43 -3.82 7.18
N ALA A 361 6.74 -5.11 7.00
CA ALA A 361 7.80 -5.55 6.12
C ALA A 361 7.50 -5.25 4.64
N ALA A 362 6.28 -5.55 4.18
CA ALA A 362 5.83 -5.28 2.82
C ALA A 362 5.82 -3.77 2.50
N ILE A 363 5.29 -2.94 3.41
CA ILE A 363 5.36 -1.47 3.33
C ILE A 363 6.82 -1.01 3.25
N GLY A 364 7.68 -1.59 4.09
CA GLY A 364 9.11 -1.32 4.10
C GLY A 364 9.76 -1.54 2.74
N ILE A 365 9.43 -2.65 2.07
CA ILE A 365 9.94 -3.00 0.74
C ILE A 365 9.38 -2.04 -0.31
N GLU A 366 8.06 -1.93 -0.41
CA GLU A 366 7.37 -1.17 -1.46
C GLU A 366 7.79 0.30 -1.49
N VAL A 367 7.79 0.97 -0.33
CA VAL A 367 8.17 2.38 -0.24
C VAL A 367 9.68 2.55 -0.45
N ALA A 368 10.52 1.66 0.12
CA ALA A 368 11.96 1.77 -0.11
C ALA A 368 12.32 1.60 -1.59
N ASP A 369 11.74 0.63 -2.28
CA ASP A 369 11.96 0.42 -3.71
C ASP A 369 11.46 1.62 -4.53
N ALA A 370 10.30 2.18 -4.20
CA ALA A 370 9.80 3.40 -4.85
C ALA A 370 10.76 4.59 -4.66
N LEU A 371 11.28 4.78 -3.44
CA LEU A 371 12.27 5.81 -3.15
C LEU A 371 13.56 5.59 -3.94
N VAL A 372 14.10 4.36 -3.94
CA VAL A 372 15.31 4.02 -4.72
C VAL A 372 15.08 4.28 -6.20
N ASN A 373 13.94 3.86 -6.72
CA ASN A 373 13.62 4.01 -8.12
C ASN A 373 13.49 5.49 -8.53
N TYR A 374 12.89 6.34 -7.69
CA TYR A 374 12.82 7.77 -7.95
C TYR A 374 14.19 8.47 -7.81
N VAL A 375 14.97 8.12 -6.79
CA VAL A 375 16.29 8.71 -6.54
C VAL A 375 17.26 8.32 -7.66
N ASN A 376 17.30 7.06 -8.07
CA ASN A 376 18.29 6.58 -9.03
C ASN A 376 17.81 6.66 -10.50
N PHE A 377 16.50 6.62 -10.77
CA PHE A 377 15.98 6.56 -12.14
C PHE A 377 14.96 7.63 -12.50
N GLY A 378 14.44 8.38 -11.53
CA GLY A 378 13.43 9.42 -11.76
C GLY A 378 12.01 8.92 -12.01
N THR A 379 11.71 7.64 -11.83
CA THR A 379 10.35 7.15 -12.06
C THR A 379 9.40 7.66 -10.99
N THR A 380 8.22 8.12 -11.40
CA THR A 380 7.15 8.62 -10.52
C THR A 380 5.91 7.73 -10.53
N ALA A 381 5.98 6.55 -11.15
CA ALA A 381 4.92 5.54 -11.07
C ALA A 381 4.56 5.23 -9.60
N GLY A 382 3.27 5.34 -9.26
CA GLY A 382 2.79 5.18 -7.88
C GLY A 382 2.97 6.39 -6.95
N ALA A 383 3.46 7.53 -7.45
CA ALA A 383 3.50 8.76 -6.66
C ALA A 383 2.09 9.33 -6.45
N VAL A 384 1.73 9.66 -5.21
CA VAL A 384 0.36 10.13 -4.90
C VAL A 384 0.09 11.57 -5.32
N ASN A 385 1.14 12.38 -5.51
CA ASN A 385 1.05 13.82 -5.75
C ASN A 385 1.72 14.32 -7.04
N MET A 386 2.32 13.43 -7.85
CA MET A 386 3.03 13.80 -9.08
C MET A 386 2.38 13.13 -10.31
N PRO A 387 2.64 13.64 -11.53
CA PRO A 387 2.34 12.92 -12.77
C PRO A 387 3.12 11.60 -12.84
N GLU A 388 2.58 10.57 -13.47
CA GLU A 388 3.17 9.23 -13.48
C GLU A 388 3.99 9.00 -14.75
N VAL A 389 5.31 9.01 -14.60
CA VAL A 389 6.27 8.89 -15.70
C VAL A 389 7.26 7.76 -15.42
N THR A 390 7.45 6.90 -16.41
CA THR A 390 8.42 5.80 -16.34
C THR A 390 9.08 5.57 -17.70
N LEU A 391 10.40 5.31 -17.71
CA LEU A 391 11.14 4.91 -18.90
C LEU A 391 11.94 3.66 -18.58
N ARG A 392 12.22 2.84 -19.60
CA ARG A 392 13.17 1.72 -19.47
C ARG A 392 14.50 2.21 -18.89
N SER A 393 15.10 1.42 -18.01
CA SER A 393 16.39 1.75 -17.41
C SER A 393 17.48 1.91 -18.48
N LEU A 394 18.44 2.79 -18.21
CA LEU A 394 19.70 2.83 -18.93
C LEU A 394 20.55 1.61 -18.53
N THR A 395 21.25 1.04 -19.49
CA THR A 395 22.09 -0.15 -19.31
C THR A 395 23.57 0.23 -19.28
N ILE A 396 24.43 -0.68 -18.80
CA ILE A 396 25.89 -0.48 -18.83
C ILE A 396 26.41 -0.28 -20.28
N GLU A 397 25.69 -0.80 -21.27
CA GLU A 397 26.01 -0.69 -22.70
C GLU A 397 25.67 0.70 -23.29
N GLU A 398 25.04 1.59 -22.51
CA GLU A 398 24.67 2.96 -22.86
C GLU A 398 25.55 3.98 -22.08
N PRO A 399 26.91 3.98 -22.21
CA PRO A 399 27.79 4.71 -21.30
C PRO A 399 27.67 6.24 -21.39
N ASN A 400 27.45 6.76 -22.61
CA ASN A 400 27.36 8.20 -22.90
C ASN A 400 25.91 8.70 -22.95
N HIS A 401 25.01 8.05 -22.22
CA HIS A 401 23.64 8.49 -22.08
C HIS A 401 23.43 9.20 -20.75
N VAL A 402 22.60 10.22 -20.80
CA VAL A 402 22.22 11.03 -19.67
C VAL A 402 20.71 11.08 -19.59
N ARG A 403 20.17 10.90 -18.39
CA ARG A 403 18.74 11.06 -18.11
C ARG A 403 18.48 12.45 -17.58
N VAL A 404 17.71 13.21 -18.33
CA VAL A 404 17.20 14.53 -17.97
C VAL A 404 15.82 14.38 -17.37
N ILE A 405 15.64 14.93 -16.19
CA ILE A 405 14.35 15.06 -15.51
C ILE A 405 14.08 16.54 -15.36
N TYR A 406 12.96 17.00 -15.89
CA TYR A 406 12.56 18.38 -15.84
C TYR A 406 11.12 18.48 -15.33
N ILE A 407 10.98 18.93 -14.08
CA ILE A 407 9.71 19.23 -13.44
C ILE A 407 9.40 20.70 -13.68
N HIS A 408 8.22 21.00 -14.20
CA HIS A 408 7.88 22.35 -14.62
C HIS A 408 6.41 22.69 -14.40
N LYS A 409 6.13 23.99 -14.40
CA LYS A 409 4.77 24.52 -14.43
C LYS A 409 4.10 24.08 -15.73
N ASN A 410 2.86 23.61 -15.63
CA ASN A 410 2.08 23.15 -16.77
C ASN A 410 1.54 24.34 -17.58
N ILE A 411 2.41 24.98 -18.36
CA ILE A 411 2.07 26.14 -19.20
C ILE A 411 2.46 25.90 -20.67
N PRO A 412 1.73 26.48 -21.65
CA PRO A 412 2.02 26.29 -23.06
C PRO A 412 3.43 26.71 -23.47
N GLY A 413 4.04 25.96 -24.38
CA GLY A 413 5.35 26.28 -24.98
C GLY A 413 6.57 25.81 -24.20
N VAL A 414 6.41 25.24 -23.00
CA VAL A 414 7.55 24.71 -22.23
C VAL A 414 8.22 23.53 -22.94
N LEU A 415 7.44 22.55 -23.40
CA LEU A 415 7.99 21.40 -24.14
C LEU A 415 8.77 21.80 -25.39
N ARG A 416 8.32 22.86 -26.10
CA ARG A 416 9.07 23.41 -27.23
C ARG A 416 10.45 23.91 -26.81
N ARG A 417 10.51 24.74 -25.76
CA ARG A 417 11.78 25.29 -25.24
C ARG A 417 12.70 24.19 -24.71
N VAL A 418 12.15 23.20 -24.01
CA VAL A 418 12.93 22.06 -23.52
C VAL A 418 13.50 21.27 -24.69
N ASN A 419 12.69 20.94 -25.70
CA ASN A 419 13.16 20.22 -26.88
C ASN A 419 14.14 21.03 -27.74
N GLU A 420 14.03 22.36 -27.77
CA GLU A 420 15.05 23.24 -28.39
C GLU A 420 16.40 23.12 -27.66
N ILE A 421 16.41 23.08 -26.32
CA ILE A 421 17.64 22.87 -25.52
C ILE A 421 18.22 21.47 -25.71
N LEU A 422 17.36 20.44 -25.78
CA LEU A 422 17.80 19.06 -26.03
C LEU A 422 18.18 18.83 -27.50
N GLY A 423 17.87 19.75 -28.42
CA GLY A 423 17.88 19.54 -29.87
C GLY A 423 19.26 19.31 -30.48
N ASP A 424 20.33 19.69 -29.77
CA ASP A 424 21.71 19.42 -30.17
C ASP A 424 22.15 17.96 -29.84
N HIS A 425 21.31 17.20 -29.13
CA HIS A 425 21.52 15.81 -28.77
C HIS A 425 20.44 14.89 -29.35
N ASN A 426 20.74 13.61 -29.48
CA ASN A 426 19.74 12.62 -29.87
C ASN A 426 18.90 12.22 -28.65
N VAL A 427 17.58 12.41 -28.73
CA VAL A 427 16.63 12.01 -27.68
C VAL A 427 16.16 10.58 -27.96
N ASP A 428 16.74 9.60 -27.27
CA ASP A 428 16.44 8.18 -27.48
C ASP A 428 15.08 7.78 -26.88
N LYS A 429 14.73 8.41 -25.77
CA LYS A 429 13.49 8.13 -25.02
C LYS A 429 12.97 9.43 -24.43
N GLN A 430 11.67 9.64 -24.49
CA GLN A 430 11.02 10.76 -23.84
C GLN A 430 9.62 10.36 -23.41
N MET A 431 9.25 10.71 -22.19
CA MET A 431 7.88 10.61 -21.71
C MET A 431 7.57 11.87 -20.90
N THR A 432 6.35 12.38 -21.09
CA THR A 432 5.85 13.51 -20.34
C THR A 432 4.42 13.25 -19.91
N ASP A 433 4.10 13.67 -18.70
CA ASP A 433 2.75 13.66 -18.14
C ASP A 433 2.54 14.93 -17.31
N SER A 434 1.27 15.31 -17.11
CA SER A 434 0.90 16.51 -16.38
C SER A 434 -0.30 16.27 -15.49
N ARG A 435 -0.29 16.87 -14.29
CA ARG A 435 -1.35 16.77 -13.30
C ARG A 435 -1.55 18.12 -12.64
N GLY A 436 -2.68 18.76 -12.96
CA GLY A 436 -2.95 20.14 -12.53
C GLY A 436 -1.88 21.11 -13.03
N ASP A 437 -1.29 21.87 -12.13
CA ASP A 437 -0.31 22.91 -12.43
C ASP A 437 1.14 22.40 -12.61
N VAL A 438 1.38 21.10 -12.39
CA VAL A 438 2.71 20.48 -12.44
C VAL A 438 2.79 19.47 -13.59
N ALA A 439 3.89 19.52 -14.32
CA ALA A 439 4.23 18.57 -15.37
C ALA A 439 5.62 17.98 -15.14
N TYR A 440 5.77 16.72 -15.55
CA TYR A 440 6.99 15.95 -15.40
C TYR A 440 7.45 15.51 -16.79
N LEU A 441 8.67 15.86 -17.16
CA LEU A 441 9.33 15.39 -18.37
C LEU A 441 10.55 14.56 -17.97
N MET A 442 10.65 13.37 -18.55
CA MET A 442 11.84 12.54 -18.46
C MET A 442 12.33 12.22 -19.87
N ALA A 443 13.60 12.43 -20.13
CA ALA A 443 14.23 12.15 -21.41
C ALA A 443 15.60 11.50 -21.23
N ASP A 444 15.90 10.47 -22.02
CA ASP A 444 17.26 9.93 -22.14
C ASP A 444 17.87 10.48 -23.43
N ILE A 445 19.02 11.13 -23.30
CA ILE A 445 19.77 11.70 -24.42
C ILE A 445 21.13 11.01 -24.56
N SER A 446 21.57 10.77 -25.79
CA SER A 446 22.86 10.14 -26.09
C SER A 446 23.93 11.12 -26.55
N ASN A 447 25.19 10.66 -26.47
CA ASN A 447 26.40 11.37 -26.91
C ASN A 447 26.65 12.67 -26.15
N VAL A 448 26.41 12.68 -24.84
CA VAL A 448 26.62 13.86 -24.00
C VAL A 448 27.96 13.76 -23.26
N ASN A 449 28.80 14.78 -23.41
CA ASN A 449 30.04 14.92 -22.65
C ASN A 449 29.80 15.59 -21.29
N ILE A 450 30.67 15.35 -20.29
CA ILE A 450 30.52 15.94 -18.94
C ILE A 450 30.43 17.48 -18.97
N SER A 451 31.16 18.14 -19.86
CA SER A 451 31.11 19.60 -20.04
C SER A 451 29.77 20.09 -20.61
N GLU A 452 29.12 19.29 -21.46
CA GLU A 452 27.81 19.59 -22.05
C GLU A 452 26.70 19.37 -21.02
N ILE A 453 26.85 18.41 -20.10
CA ILE A 453 25.89 18.18 -19.00
C ILE A 453 25.70 19.46 -18.18
N GLN A 454 26.78 20.18 -17.86
CA GLN A 454 26.69 21.41 -17.08
C GLN A 454 25.96 22.53 -17.83
N GLN A 455 26.24 22.69 -19.12
CA GLN A 455 25.57 23.68 -19.97
C GLN A 455 24.08 23.34 -20.15
N LEU A 456 23.77 22.06 -20.36
CA LEU A 456 22.41 21.55 -20.48
C LEU A 456 21.61 21.81 -19.20
N TYR A 457 22.19 21.47 -18.04
CA TYR A 457 21.59 21.70 -16.74
C TYR A 457 21.30 23.18 -16.51
N GLN A 458 22.27 24.06 -16.78
CA GLN A 458 22.09 25.51 -16.61
C GLN A 458 21.00 26.05 -17.54
N SER A 459 20.98 25.63 -18.80
CA SER A 459 19.98 26.05 -19.78
C SER A 459 18.55 25.69 -19.36
N LEU A 460 18.37 24.51 -18.73
CA LEU A 460 17.08 24.08 -18.19
C LEU A 460 16.70 24.85 -16.91
N GLU A 461 17.67 25.13 -16.03
CA GLU A 461 17.44 25.90 -14.79
C GLU A 461 17.01 27.35 -15.06
N ASP A 462 17.52 27.95 -16.14
CA ASP A 462 17.24 29.34 -16.55
C ASP A 462 15.81 29.52 -17.11
N LEU A 463 15.12 28.42 -17.46
CA LEU A 463 13.72 28.50 -17.89
C LEU A 463 12.82 28.90 -16.72
N GLY A 464 12.12 30.03 -16.83
CA GLY A 464 11.19 30.52 -15.79
C GLY A 464 9.98 29.61 -15.48
N SER A 465 9.75 28.57 -16.29
CA SER A 465 8.75 27.52 -16.04
C SER A 465 9.24 26.42 -15.09
N ARG A 466 10.54 26.37 -14.79
CA ARG A 466 11.18 25.32 -14.01
C ARG A 466 10.67 25.31 -12.57
N ILE A 467 10.35 24.11 -12.10
CA ILE A 467 10.13 23.79 -10.69
C ILE A 467 11.40 23.13 -10.15
N ARG A 468 11.90 22.10 -10.85
CA ARG A 468 13.12 21.40 -10.47
C ARG A 468 13.73 20.65 -11.66
N THR A 469 15.05 20.71 -11.81
CA THR A 469 15.80 19.93 -12.80
C THR A 469 16.66 18.91 -12.09
N ARG A 470 16.74 17.69 -12.64
CA ARG A 470 17.71 16.68 -12.23
C ARG A 470 18.33 16.07 -13.47
N VAL A 471 19.64 15.87 -13.42
CA VAL A 471 20.37 15.17 -14.47
C VAL A 471 21.08 13.98 -13.84
N LEU A 472 20.77 12.78 -14.34
CA LEU A 472 21.29 11.51 -13.85
C LEU A 472 22.18 10.89 -14.92
N TYR A 473 23.38 10.46 -14.56
CA TYR A 473 24.40 9.96 -15.50
C TYR A 473 25.09 8.69 -15.02
#